data_AF-A0A7J5PYD0-F1
#
_entry.id   AF-A0A7J5PYD0-F1
#
_cell.length_a   1.000
_cell.length_b   1.000
_cell.length_c   1.000
_cell.angle_alpha   90.00
_cell.angle_beta   90.00
_cell.angle_gamma   90.00
#
_symmetry.space_group_name_H-M   'P 1'
#
loop_
_entity.id
_entity.type
_entity.pdbx_description
1 polymer ?
#
loop_
_entity_poly.entity_id
_entity_poly.type
_entity_poly.pdbx_seq_one_letter_code
_entity_poly.pdbx_strand_id
1 'polypeptide(L)'
;MAKRIDTNGIDPDLVINSAKPSYREKTLTPYDPSASTPSPEPEQVPEPPEEIIPVKEKETSREETRRRKPKAEPQDYVTLFLHEAAITARSGKTVYICQKHHDRIANILHVIGKKEVSLFSYIYNVLEQHFATYQDEITELYEGNIKKIF
;
A
#
# COMPACT_ATOMS: atom_id res chain seq x y z
N MET A 1 -3.23 -49.38 6.55
CA MET A 1 -4.66 -49.05 6.37
C MET A 1 -4.74 -47.88 5.39
N ALA A 2 -5.35 -48.06 4.21
CA ALA A 2 -5.51 -47.00 3.23
C ALA A 2 -6.82 -46.23 3.51
N LYS A 3 -6.74 -44.92 3.72
CA LYS A 3 -7.90 -44.06 3.97
C LYS A 3 -8.60 -43.80 2.64
N ARG A 4 -9.82 -44.33 2.45
CA ARG A 4 -10.64 -44.02 1.27
C ARG A 4 -11.18 -42.60 1.40
N ILE A 5 -11.09 -41.85 0.32
CA ILE A 5 -11.60 -40.48 0.21
C ILE A 5 -13.05 -40.59 -0.27
N ASP A 6 -13.97 -39.98 0.46
CA ASP A 6 -15.39 -39.98 0.12
C ASP A 6 -15.64 -38.99 -1.03
N THR A 7 -15.97 -39.50 -2.22
CA THR A 7 -16.18 -38.70 -3.44
C THR A 7 -17.66 -38.44 -3.76
N ASN A 8 -18.57 -38.75 -2.85
CA ASN A 8 -20.03 -38.71 -3.07
C ASN A 8 -20.62 -37.30 -3.34
N GLY A 9 -19.81 -36.24 -3.25
CA GLY A 9 -20.24 -34.86 -3.54
C GLY A 9 -19.61 -34.23 -4.78
N ILE A 10 -18.76 -34.97 -5.51
CA ILE A 10 -18.06 -34.44 -6.68
C ILE A 10 -18.74 -35.02 -7.92
N ASP A 11 -19.40 -34.15 -8.69
CA ASP A 11 -19.97 -34.53 -9.99
C ASP A 11 -18.82 -34.78 -11.00
N PRO A 12 -18.59 -36.05 -11.41
CA PRO A 12 -17.47 -36.39 -12.28
C PRO A 12 -17.59 -35.76 -13.67
N ASP A 13 -18.82 -35.53 -14.15
CA ASP A 13 -19.04 -34.95 -15.47
C ASP A 13 -18.69 -33.46 -15.48
N LEU A 14 -18.86 -32.75 -14.37
CA LEU A 14 -18.46 -31.34 -14.22
C LEU A 14 -16.93 -31.18 -14.29
N VAL A 15 -16.20 -32.08 -13.62
CA VAL A 15 -14.72 -32.06 -13.61
C VAL A 15 -14.17 -32.34 -15.01
N ILE A 16 -14.72 -33.33 -15.70
CA ILE A 16 -14.27 -33.72 -17.04
C ILE A 16 -14.63 -32.66 -18.10
N ASN A 17 -15.80 -32.03 -18.00
CA ASN A 17 -16.24 -31.04 -18.98
C ASN A 17 -15.53 -29.67 -18.81
N SER A 18 -15.00 -29.36 -17.62
CA SER A 18 -14.20 -28.13 -17.39
C SER A 18 -12.85 -28.12 -18.13
N ALA A 19 -12.33 -29.28 -18.52
CA ALA A 19 -11.06 -29.43 -19.23
C ALA A 19 -11.20 -29.33 -20.76
N LYS A 20 -12.43 -29.27 -21.30
CA LYS A 20 -12.66 -29.14 -22.73
C LYS A 20 -12.59 -27.65 -23.15
N PRO A 21 -11.74 -27.28 -24.12
CA PRO A 21 -11.52 -25.87 -24.50
C PRO A 21 -12.79 -25.19 -25.03
N SER A 22 -13.76 -25.94 -25.54
CA SER A 22 -15.04 -25.44 -26.08
C SER A 22 -15.97 -24.81 -25.05
N TYR A 23 -15.80 -25.07 -23.75
CA TYR A 23 -16.64 -24.47 -22.69
C TYR A 23 -16.05 -23.18 -22.12
N ARG A 24 -14.82 -22.82 -22.49
CA ARG A 24 -14.19 -21.56 -22.07
C ARG A 24 -14.76 -20.35 -22.84
N GLU A 25 -15.35 -20.59 -24.01
CA GLU A 25 -15.91 -19.56 -24.90
C GLU A 25 -17.40 -19.33 -24.69
N LYS A 26 -17.89 -19.38 -23.44
CA LYS A 26 -19.17 -18.74 -23.14
C LYS A 26 -18.89 -17.25 -22.93
N THR A 27 -19.11 -16.47 -23.98
CA THR A 27 -19.08 -15.01 -23.93
C THR A 27 -20.01 -14.53 -22.82
N LEU A 28 -19.42 -14.00 -21.74
CA LEU A 28 -20.18 -13.25 -20.74
C LEU A 28 -20.67 -11.98 -21.44
N THR A 29 -21.98 -11.87 -21.64
CA THR A 29 -22.59 -10.63 -22.11
C THR A 29 -22.25 -9.52 -21.12
N PRO A 30 -21.76 -8.35 -21.57
CA PRO A 30 -21.52 -7.22 -20.68
C PRO A 30 -22.78 -6.88 -19.88
N TYR A 31 -22.63 -6.65 -18.58
CA TYR A 31 -23.66 -6.03 -17.77
C TYR A 31 -23.99 -4.66 -18.37
N ASP A 32 -25.24 -4.47 -18.78
CA ASP A 32 -25.75 -3.21 -19.33
C ASP A 32 -26.33 -2.37 -18.18
N PRO A 33 -25.63 -1.30 -17.75
CA PRO A 33 -26.11 -0.43 -16.67
C PRO A 33 -27.25 0.50 -17.13
N SER A 34 -27.70 0.43 -18.40
CA SER A 34 -28.70 1.35 -18.96
C SER A 34 -30.16 0.99 -18.60
N ALA A 35 -30.40 -0.18 -17.99
CA ALA A 35 -31.76 -0.61 -17.60
C ALA A 35 -32.24 -0.05 -16.24
N SER A 36 -31.55 0.92 -15.64
CA SER A 36 -31.96 1.51 -14.34
C SER A 36 -31.60 2.98 -14.23
N THR A 37 -32.32 3.84 -14.95
CA THR A 37 -32.53 5.24 -14.52
C THR A 37 -33.92 5.71 -14.95
N PRO A 38 -34.77 6.22 -14.04
CA PRO A 38 -35.73 7.25 -14.37
C PRO A 38 -35.00 8.60 -14.40
N SER A 39 -35.20 9.34 -15.48
CA SER A 39 -34.87 10.76 -15.65
C SER A 39 -35.42 11.61 -14.49
N PRO A 40 -34.74 12.71 -14.12
CA PRO A 40 -35.29 14.00 -14.54
C PRO A 40 -34.29 15.04 -15.05
N GLU A 41 -34.92 15.97 -15.77
CA GLU A 41 -34.58 17.20 -16.49
C GLU A 41 -33.75 18.26 -15.71
N PRO A 42 -33.05 19.21 -16.40
CA PRO A 42 -31.94 19.98 -15.86
C PRO A 42 -32.36 21.34 -15.27
N GLU A 43 -31.67 21.79 -14.22
CA GLU A 43 -31.85 23.14 -13.68
C GLU A 43 -30.50 23.82 -13.35
N GLN A 44 -30.53 25.14 -13.44
CA GLN A 44 -29.50 26.05 -13.94
C GLN A 44 -28.48 26.53 -12.89
N VAL A 45 -27.33 26.98 -13.41
CA VAL A 45 -26.24 27.72 -12.73
C VAL A 45 -26.74 29.12 -12.31
N PRO A 46 -26.26 29.68 -11.19
CA PRO A 46 -25.48 30.92 -11.31
C PRO A 46 -24.27 31.02 -10.36
N GLU A 47 -23.25 31.72 -10.86
CA GLU A 47 -22.10 32.35 -10.17
C GLU A 47 -22.33 33.90 -10.20
N PRO A 48 -21.44 34.78 -9.70
CA PRO A 48 -20.86 35.03 -8.36
C PRO A 48 -21.27 36.46 -7.88
N PRO A 49 -20.57 37.15 -6.93
CA PRO A 49 -19.39 37.95 -7.34
C PRO A 49 -18.24 38.06 -6.30
N GLU A 50 -17.06 38.40 -6.82
CA GLU A 50 -15.83 38.83 -6.14
C GLU A 50 -16.02 40.10 -5.28
N GLU A 51 -15.13 40.35 -4.30
CA GLU A 51 -14.31 41.58 -4.25
C GLU A 51 -13.29 41.61 -3.06
N ILE A 52 -12.01 41.73 -3.41
CA ILE A 52 -10.99 42.70 -2.95
C ILE A 52 -10.45 42.68 -1.48
N ILE A 53 -9.12 42.50 -1.40
CA ILE A 53 -8.14 42.61 -0.28
C ILE A 53 -7.87 44.10 0.09
N PRO A 54 -7.38 44.56 1.29
CA PRO A 54 -5.97 44.37 1.73
C PRO A 54 -5.59 44.51 3.26
N VAL A 55 -4.52 43.79 3.65
CA VAL A 55 -3.36 44.20 4.51
C VAL A 55 -3.57 44.61 5.99
N LYS A 56 -2.84 43.97 6.95
CA LYS A 56 -1.76 44.59 7.75
C LYS A 56 -1.02 43.64 8.72
N GLU A 57 0.30 43.77 8.71
CA GLU A 57 1.34 43.11 9.53
C GLU A 57 1.24 43.35 11.05
N LYS A 58 1.78 42.40 11.84
CA LYS A 58 2.86 42.73 12.79
C LYS A 58 3.64 41.52 13.27
N GLU A 59 4.94 41.77 13.35
CA GLU A 59 6.06 40.91 13.69
C GLU A 59 6.03 40.41 15.14
N THR A 60 6.50 39.19 15.37
CA THR A 60 7.37 38.90 16.52
C THR A 60 8.47 37.93 16.07
N SER A 61 9.67 38.47 15.90
CA SER A 61 10.92 37.72 15.82
C SER A 61 11.18 37.02 17.15
N ARG A 62 11.16 35.68 17.15
CA ARG A 62 11.94 34.91 18.11
C ARG A 62 12.77 33.91 17.33
N GLU A 63 14.03 34.28 17.20
CA GLU A 63 15.12 33.47 16.70
C GLU A 63 15.25 32.24 17.60
N GLU A 64 14.81 31.10 17.06
CA GLU A 64 15.20 29.80 17.59
C GLU A 64 15.75 29.02 16.42
N THR A 65 17.04 28.73 16.55
CA THR A 65 17.94 28.05 15.63
C THR A 65 17.29 26.78 15.09
N ARG A 66 16.51 26.92 14.01
CA ARG A 66 16.07 25.79 13.20
C ARG A 66 17.31 25.25 12.53
N ARG A 67 17.94 24.30 13.22
CA ARG A 67 18.90 23.33 12.70
C ARG A 67 18.32 22.89 11.36
N ARG A 68 18.81 23.48 10.28
CA ARG A 68 18.39 23.14 8.92
C ARG A 68 18.82 21.69 8.76
N LYS A 69 17.88 20.76 8.98
CA LYS A 69 18.06 19.40 8.46
C LYS A 69 18.41 19.60 7.00
N PRO A 70 19.55 19.10 6.51
CA PRO A 70 19.84 19.18 5.09
C PRO A 70 18.63 18.60 4.38
N LYS A 71 18.11 19.31 3.38
CA LYS A 71 17.12 18.73 2.48
C LYS A 71 17.81 17.48 1.95
N ALA A 72 17.37 16.31 2.40
CA ALA A 72 17.81 15.05 1.83
C ALA A 72 17.50 15.17 0.35
N GLU A 73 18.54 15.24 -0.47
CA GLU A 73 18.37 15.25 -1.91
C GLU A 73 17.57 13.98 -2.27
N PRO A 74 16.71 14.01 -3.28
CA PRO A 74 15.89 12.84 -3.66
C PRO A 74 16.74 11.56 -3.90
N GLN A 75 18.04 11.74 -4.17
CA GLN A 75 19.04 10.68 -4.26
C GLN A 75 19.18 9.86 -2.96
N ASP A 76 19.03 10.48 -1.79
CA ASP A 76 19.10 9.78 -0.52
C ASP A 76 17.92 8.83 -0.37
N TYR A 77 16.69 9.26 -0.70
CA TYR A 77 15.51 8.40 -0.56
C TYR A 77 15.56 7.17 -1.47
N VAL A 78 15.94 7.35 -2.74
CA VAL A 78 16.04 6.23 -3.68
C VAL A 78 17.12 5.25 -3.23
N THR A 79 18.28 5.74 -2.80
CA THR A 79 19.37 4.87 -2.34
C THR A 79 19.08 4.18 -1.01
N LEU A 80 18.33 4.83 -0.10
CA LEU A 80 17.97 4.28 1.20
C LEU A 80 16.86 3.22 1.12
N PHE A 81 15.86 3.40 0.23
CA PHE A 81 14.64 2.57 0.28
C PHE A 81 14.35 1.81 -1.02
N LEU A 82 14.85 2.25 -2.17
CA LEU A 82 14.54 1.69 -3.47
C LEU A 82 15.73 0.90 -4.03
N HIS A 83 16.14 -0.13 -3.28
CA HIS A 83 17.08 -1.15 -3.76
C HIS A 83 16.59 -2.55 -3.38
N GLU A 84 17.04 -3.56 -4.13
CA GLU A 84 16.71 -4.94 -3.82
C GLU A 84 17.44 -5.36 -2.53
N ALA A 85 16.74 -6.10 -1.68
CA ALA A 85 17.30 -6.61 -0.43
C ALA A 85 18.20 -7.81 -0.71
N ALA A 86 19.30 -7.95 0.05
CA ALA A 86 20.21 -9.09 -0.09
C ALA A 86 19.58 -10.44 0.31
N ILE A 87 18.46 -10.38 1.05
CA ILE A 87 17.75 -11.55 1.57
C ILE A 87 16.56 -11.87 0.67
N THR A 88 16.31 -13.16 0.43
CA THR A 88 15.12 -13.58 -0.32
C THR A 88 13.89 -13.61 0.56
N ALA A 89 12.74 -13.16 0.05
CA ALA A 89 11.47 -13.19 0.78
C ALA A 89 11.05 -14.60 1.28
N ARG A 90 11.52 -15.67 0.61
CA ARG A 90 11.15 -17.06 0.90
C ARG A 90 11.67 -17.57 2.24
N SER A 91 12.74 -16.99 2.78
CA SER A 91 13.26 -17.32 4.11
C SER A 91 12.59 -16.51 5.23
N GLY A 92 11.71 -15.56 4.86
CA GLY A 92 11.02 -14.69 5.81
C GLY A 92 9.70 -15.26 6.34
N LYS A 93 9.01 -14.44 7.14
CA LYS A 93 7.63 -14.67 7.57
C LYS A 93 6.69 -13.79 6.75
N THR A 94 5.47 -14.26 6.51
CA THR A 94 4.44 -13.47 5.84
C THR A 94 3.73 -12.56 6.84
N VAL A 95 3.50 -11.31 6.45
CA VAL A 95 2.77 -10.31 7.24
C VAL A 95 1.75 -9.63 6.33
N TYR A 96 0.55 -9.42 6.84
CA TYR A 96 -0.48 -8.68 6.12
C TYR A 96 -0.22 -7.18 6.20
N ILE A 97 -0.47 -6.49 5.09
CA ILE A 97 -0.40 -5.04 5.00
C ILE A 97 -1.80 -4.57 4.62
N CYS A 98 -2.29 -3.51 5.27
CA CYS A 98 -3.60 -2.98 4.90
C CYS A 98 -3.59 -2.50 3.44
N GLN A 99 -4.73 -2.63 2.77
CA GLN A 99 -4.88 -2.34 1.33
C GLN A 99 -4.39 -0.92 0.97
N LYS A 100 -4.76 0.08 1.78
CA LYS A 100 -4.34 1.48 1.58
C LYS A 100 -2.80 1.63 1.55
N HIS A 101 -2.09 0.91 2.41
CA HIS A 101 -0.62 0.97 2.43
C HIS A 101 -0.02 0.17 1.28
N HIS A 102 -0.58 -0.99 0.97
CA HIS A 102 -0.16 -1.80 -0.17
C HIS A 102 -0.20 -0.98 -1.47
N ASP A 103 -1.34 -0.34 -1.77
CA ASP A 103 -1.52 0.44 -3.00
C ASP A 103 -0.58 1.64 -3.06
N ARG A 104 -0.37 2.30 -1.92
CA ARG A 104 0.59 3.42 -1.82
C ARG A 104 2.01 2.97 -2.13
N ILE A 105 2.46 1.85 -1.55
CA ILE A 105 3.80 1.33 -1.80
C ILE A 105 3.93 0.86 -3.26
N ALA A 106 2.93 0.15 -3.78
CA ALA A 106 2.92 -0.28 -5.17
C ALA A 106 3.06 0.90 -6.14
N ASN A 107 2.38 2.01 -5.89
CA ASN A 107 2.50 3.23 -6.69
C ASN A 107 3.91 3.85 -6.63
N ILE A 108 4.54 3.90 -5.44
CA ILE A 108 5.93 4.38 -5.28
C ILE A 108 6.89 3.53 -6.13
N LEU A 109 6.77 2.20 -6.03
CA LEU A 109 7.62 1.27 -6.77
C LEU A 109 7.41 1.35 -8.28
N HIS A 110 6.16 1.60 -8.70
CA HIS A 110 5.84 1.74 -10.12
C HIS A 110 6.38 3.05 -10.71
N VAL A 111 6.15 4.17 -10.03
CA VAL A 111 6.47 5.52 -10.55
C VAL A 111 7.95 5.84 -10.42
N ILE A 112 8.56 5.49 -9.28
CA ILE A 112 9.94 5.86 -8.96
C ILE A 112 10.88 4.67 -9.16
N GLY A 113 10.49 3.50 -8.65
CA GLY A 113 11.33 2.30 -8.62
C GLY A 113 11.42 1.53 -9.94
N LYS A 114 10.71 1.98 -10.99
CA LYS A 114 10.71 1.37 -12.34
C LYS A 114 10.47 -0.15 -12.34
N LYS A 115 9.80 -0.69 -11.32
CA LYS A 115 9.58 -2.12 -11.06
C LYS A 115 10.85 -2.97 -10.87
N GLU A 116 11.99 -2.36 -10.56
CA GLU A 116 13.24 -3.09 -10.29
C GLU A 116 13.32 -3.59 -8.85
N VAL A 117 12.48 -3.06 -7.96
CA VAL A 117 12.49 -3.35 -6.53
C VAL A 117 11.19 -4.04 -6.14
N SER A 118 11.31 -5.15 -5.42
CA SER A 118 10.13 -5.88 -4.92
C SER A 118 9.44 -5.16 -3.76
N LEU A 119 8.14 -5.42 -3.58
CA LEU A 119 7.39 -4.93 -2.40
C LEU A 119 8.06 -5.38 -1.10
N PHE A 120 8.54 -6.62 -1.07
CA PHE A 120 9.28 -7.18 0.06
C PHE A 120 10.53 -6.35 0.36
N SER A 121 11.35 -6.06 -0.64
CA SER A 121 12.61 -5.32 -0.47
C SER A 121 12.36 -3.92 0.05
N TYR A 122 11.36 -3.20 -0.46
CA TYR A 122 11.00 -1.88 0.06
C TYR A 122 10.65 -1.92 1.55
N ILE A 123 9.80 -2.88 1.96
CA ILE A 123 9.39 -3.01 3.36
C ILE A 123 10.59 -3.40 4.23
N TYR A 124 11.44 -4.30 3.76
CA TYR A 124 12.66 -4.69 4.45
C TYR A 124 13.56 -3.47 4.71
N ASN A 125 13.83 -2.65 3.69
CA ASN A 125 14.68 -1.47 3.80
C ASN A 125 14.08 -0.42 4.77
N VAL A 126 12.76 -0.22 4.71
CA VAL A 126 12.05 0.67 5.66
C VAL A 126 12.21 0.17 7.10
N LEU A 127 12.10 -1.14 7.31
CA LEU A 127 12.27 -1.74 8.63
C LEU A 127 13.73 -1.65 9.11
N GLU A 128 14.72 -1.90 8.25
CA GLU A 128 16.13 -1.71 8.62
C GLU A 128 16.43 -0.28 9.03
N GLN A 129 15.96 0.70 8.24
CA GLN A 129 16.15 2.11 8.56
C GLN A 129 15.45 2.50 9.87
N HIS A 130 14.26 1.97 10.11
CA HIS A 130 13.53 2.15 11.36
C HIS A 130 14.32 1.59 12.55
N PHE A 131 14.77 0.34 12.47
CA PHE A 131 15.54 -0.27 13.55
C PHE A 131 16.87 0.43 13.77
N ALA A 132 17.57 0.85 12.71
CA ALA A 132 18.82 1.60 12.85
C ALA A 132 18.62 2.97 13.52
N THR A 133 17.49 3.63 13.28
CA THR A 133 17.20 4.96 13.86
C THR A 133 16.78 4.88 15.31
N TYR A 134 15.97 3.88 15.66
CA TYR A 134 15.32 3.78 16.97
C TYR A 134 15.91 2.65 17.82
N GLN A 135 17.08 2.12 17.47
CA GLN A 135 17.68 0.96 18.15
C GLN A 135 17.81 1.17 19.66
N ASP A 136 18.34 2.32 20.06
CA ASP A 136 18.63 2.62 21.46
C ASP A 136 17.32 2.78 22.26
N GLU A 137 16.34 3.53 21.70
CA GLU A 137 15.02 3.73 22.30
C GLU A 137 14.25 2.41 22.43
N ILE A 138 14.29 1.57 21.40
CA ILE A 138 13.67 0.24 21.41
C ILE A 138 14.31 -0.63 22.48
N THR A 139 15.65 -0.62 22.58
CA THR A 139 16.40 -1.39 23.58
C THR A 139 16.04 -0.94 25.00
N GLU A 140 16.04 0.36 25.26
CA GLU A 140 15.70 0.92 26.57
C GLU A 140 14.28 0.55 27.00
N LEU A 141 13.29 0.72 26.09
CA LEU A 141 11.91 0.35 26.35
C LEU A 141 11.74 -1.16 26.53
N TYR A 142 12.47 -1.97 25.76
CA TYR A 142 12.44 -3.42 25.87
C TYR A 142 12.96 -3.88 27.24
N GLU A 143 14.13 -3.40 27.66
CA GLU A 143 14.72 -3.73 28.97
C GLU A 143 13.89 -3.19 30.15
N GLY A 144 13.29 -2.01 30.00
CA GLY A 144 12.38 -1.43 30.98
C GLY A 144 11.13 -2.27 31.20
N ASN A 145 10.58 -2.85 30.13
CA ASN A 145 9.40 -3.71 30.17
C ASN A 145 9.71 -5.18 30.50
N ILE A 146 10.96 -5.63 30.35
CA ILE A 146 11.41 -6.97 30.76
C ILE A 146 11.49 -7.11 32.30
N LYS A 147 11.51 -5.99 33.05
CA LYS A 147 11.53 -5.99 34.52
C LYS A 147 10.09 -6.02 35.06
N LYS A 148 9.62 -7.00 35.85
CA LYS A 148 10.26 -8.16 36.49
C LYS A 148 9.23 -9.28 36.66
N ILE A 149 9.66 -10.54 36.48
CA ILE A 149 8.88 -11.74 36.84
C ILE A 149 9.11 -12.14 38.32
N PHE A 150 10.01 -11.44 39.02
CA PHE A 150 10.28 -11.56 40.46
C PHE A 150 10.17 -10.21 41.17
#